data_AF-A0AB39BTB8-F1
#
_entry.id   AF-A0AB39BTB8-F1
#
_cell.length_a   1.000
_cell.length_b   1.000
_cell.length_c   1.000
_cell.angle_alpha   90.00
_cell.angle_beta   90.00
_cell.angle_gamma   90.00
#
_symmetry.space_group_name_H-M   'P 1'
#
loop_
_entity.id
_entity.type
_entity.pdbx_description
1 polymer ?
#
loop_
_entity_poly.entity_id
_entity_poly.type
_entity_poly.pdbx_seq_one_letter_code
_entity_poly.pdbx_strand_id
1 'polypeptide(L)'
;MEVKADEQTKTRPSWVKWVLRIVLGYVALLALVLAITIIVILITFTLIVIDGVTESSRLGQFSEQYLVPISESMWRLFTWLVPGL
;
A
#
# COMPACT_ATOMS: atom_id res chain seq x y z
N MET A 1 -3.84 -5.10 -63.44
CA MET A 1 -2.92 -4.49 -62.47
C MET A 1 -3.53 -4.72 -61.10
N GLU A 2 -3.02 -5.70 -60.37
CA GLU A 2 -3.55 -6.11 -59.08
C GLU A 2 -2.84 -5.29 -58.00
N VAL A 3 -3.56 -4.34 -57.40
CA VAL A 3 -3.05 -3.60 -56.25
C VAL A 3 -3.31 -4.46 -55.02
N LYS A 4 -2.28 -5.18 -54.56
CA LYS A 4 -2.30 -5.83 -53.25
C LYS A 4 -2.28 -4.74 -52.18
N ALA A 5 -3.41 -4.59 -51.49
CA ALA A 5 -3.47 -3.84 -50.25
C ALA A 5 -2.65 -4.62 -49.22
N ASP A 6 -1.46 -4.11 -48.88
CA ASP A 6 -0.66 -4.55 -47.76
C ASP A 6 -1.52 -4.47 -46.49
N GLU A 7 -1.99 -5.63 -46.02
CA GLU A 7 -2.47 -5.80 -44.65
C GLU A 7 -1.28 -5.53 -43.71
N GLN A 8 -1.09 -4.27 -43.34
CA GLN A 8 -0.30 -3.87 -42.19
C GLN A 8 -0.97 -4.40 -40.93
N THR A 9 -0.72 -5.68 -40.67
CA THR A 9 -0.89 -6.29 -39.36
C THR A 9 0.08 -5.59 -38.42
N LYS A 10 -0.40 -4.53 -37.80
CA LYS A 10 0.23 -3.84 -36.67
C LYS A 10 0.38 -4.87 -35.55
N THR A 11 1.47 -5.62 -35.59
CA THR A 11 1.92 -6.56 -34.57
C THR A 11 2.17 -5.76 -33.31
N ARG A 12 1.11 -5.53 -32.53
CA ARG A 12 1.23 -5.01 -31.17
C ARG A 12 2.17 -5.98 -30.44
N PRO A 13 3.37 -5.55 -30.03
CA PRO A 13 4.41 -6.46 -29.56
C PRO A 13 3.85 -7.31 -28.42
N SER A 14 3.87 -8.63 -28.59
CA SER A 14 3.30 -9.60 -27.63
C SER A 14 3.89 -9.43 -26.23
N TRP A 15 5.13 -8.97 -26.16
CA TRP A 15 5.85 -8.60 -24.94
C TRP A 15 5.15 -7.50 -24.13
N VAL A 16 4.58 -6.49 -24.78
CA VAL A 16 3.95 -5.37 -24.06
C VAL A 16 2.66 -5.83 -23.36
N LYS A 17 1.87 -6.70 -23.98
CA LYS A 17 0.70 -7.31 -23.31
C LYS A 17 1.10 -8.18 -22.12
N TRP A 18 2.24 -8.86 -22.21
CA TRP A 18 2.73 -9.74 -21.15
C TRP A 18 3.26 -8.94 -19.95
N VAL A 19 4.11 -7.94 -20.20
CA VAL A 19 4.60 -7.02 -19.17
C VAL A 19 3.46 -6.27 -18.52
N LEU A 20 2.48 -5.77 -19.30
CA LEU A 20 1.32 -5.08 -18.74
C LEU A 20 0.52 -5.96 -17.78
N ARG A 21 0.38 -7.26 -18.07
CA ARG A 21 -0.34 -8.21 -17.20
C ARG A 21 0.40 -8.47 -15.89
N ILE A 22 1.73 -8.53 -15.92
CA ILE A 22 2.57 -8.65 -14.73
C ILE A 22 2.48 -7.38 -13.88
N VAL A 23 2.59 -6.21 -14.52
CA VAL A 23 2.47 -4.91 -13.85
C VAL A 23 1.10 -4.76 -13.20
N LEU A 24 0.02 -5.15 -13.91
CA LEU A 24 -1.33 -5.11 -13.34
C LEU A 24 -1.47 -6.01 -12.10
N GLY A 25 -0.88 -7.20 -12.13
CA GLY A 25 -0.86 -8.12 -10.98
C GLY A 25 -0.10 -7.52 -9.79
N TYR A 26 1.03 -6.88 -10.04
CA TYR A 26 1.81 -6.21 -9.00
C TYR A 26 1.05 -5.02 -8.39
N VAL A 27 0.40 -4.21 -9.23
CA VAL A 27 -0.45 -3.09 -8.77
C VAL A 27 -1.63 -3.60 -7.96
N ALA A 28 -2.28 -4.70 -8.36
CA ALA A 28 -3.36 -5.31 -7.59
C ALA A 28 -2.88 -5.82 -6.22
N LEU A 29 -1.69 -6.41 -6.16
CA LEU A 29 -1.09 -6.87 -4.90
C LEU A 29 -0.71 -5.69 -4.00
N LEU A 30 -0.14 -4.61 -4.55
CA LEU A 30 0.12 -3.38 -3.80
C LEU A 30 -1.18 -2.75 -3.27
N ALA A 31 -2.22 -2.68 -4.09
CA ALA A 31 -3.52 -2.17 -3.69
C ALA A 31 -4.14 -3.03 -2.57
N LEU A 32 -3.97 -4.35 -2.62
CA LEU A 32 -4.43 -5.27 -1.58
C LEU A 32 -3.72 -5.01 -0.24
N VAL A 33 -2.38 -4.92 -0.25
CA VAL A 33 -1.60 -4.63 0.96
C VAL A 33 -2.01 -3.28 1.54
N LEU A 34 -2.11 -2.25 0.69
CA LEU A 34 -2.53 -0.92 1.10
C LEU A 34 -3.95 -0.93 1.71
N ALA A 35 -4.88 -1.65 1.11
CA ALA A 35 -6.24 -1.79 1.63
C ALA A 35 -6.25 -2.46 3.02
N ILE A 36 -5.48 -3.55 3.19
CA ILE A 36 -5.35 -4.22 4.49
C ILE A 36 -4.76 -3.26 5.53
N THR A 37 -3.70 -2.52 5.18
CA THR A 37 -3.10 -1.52 6.07
C THR A 37 -4.10 -0.46 6.50
N ILE A 38 -4.89 0.10 5.57
CA ILE A 38 -5.93 1.08 5.90
C ILE A 38 -6.97 0.47 6.85
N ILE A 39 -7.44 -0.75 6.58
CA ILE A 39 -8.41 -1.45 7.44
C ILE A 39 -7.84 -1.63 8.85
N VAL A 40 -6.60 -2.08 8.98
CA VAL A 40 -5.93 -2.25 10.29
C VAL A 40 -5.86 -0.90 11.02
N ILE A 41 -5.43 0.16 10.34
CA ILE A 41 -5.38 1.51 10.93
C ILE A 41 -6.77 1.96 11.40
N LEU A 42 -7.82 1.76 10.60
CA LEU A 42 -9.19 2.13 10.95
C LEU A 42 -9.71 1.34 12.15
N ILE A 43 -9.44 0.04 12.22
CA ILE A 43 -9.81 -0.80 13.36
C ILE A 43 -9.07 -0.34 14.61
N THR A 44 -7.75 -0.17 14.53
CA THR A 44 -6.93 0.31 15.65
C THR A 44 -7.41 1.68 16.13
N PHE A 45 -7.70 2.60 15.21
CA PHE A 45 -8.25 3.91 15.54
C PHE A 45 -9.63 3.80 16.21
N THR A 46 -10.52 2.96 15.68
CA THR A 46 -11.84 2.72 16.27
C THR A 46 -11.73 2.14 17.68
N LEU A 47 -10.82 1.19 17.91
CA LEU A 47 -10.56 0.64 19.23
C LEU A 47 -10.03 1.70 20.19
N ILE A 48 -9.09 2.54 19.76
CA ILE A 48 -8.58 3.67 20.56
C ILE A 48 -9.71 4.64 20.91
N VAL A 49 -10.60 4.96 19.96
CA VAL A 49 -11.74 5.85 20.20
C VAL A 49 -12.74 5.23 21.18
N ILE A 50 -13.06 3.94 21.05
CA ILE A 50 -13.94 3.25 22.00
C ILE A 50 -13.31 3.27 23.40
N ASP A 51 -12.02 2.94 23.51
CA ASP A 51 -11.30 2.93 24.79
C ASP A 51 -11.19 4.35 25.39
N GLY A 52 -11.09 5.36 24.53
CA GLY A 52 -11.04 6.77 24.93
C GLY A 52 -12.39 7.39 25.32
N VAL A 53 -13.47 7.02 24.64
CA VAL A 53 -14.84 7.48 24.95
C VAL A 53 -15.40 6.77 26.19
N THR A 54 -14.87 5.60 26.54
CA THR A 54 -15.25 4.85 27.76
C THR A 54 -14.56 5.37 29.04
N GLU A 55 -13.83 6.49 28.95
CA GLU A 55 -13.43 7.34 30.09
C GLU A 55 -12.72 6.60 31.24
N SER A 56 -11.72 5.77 30.90
CA SER A 56 -10.68 5.42 31.87
C SER A 56 -9.43 6.22 31.54
N SER A 57 -8.76 6.79 32.55
CA SER A 57 -7.60 7.71 32.47
C SER A 57 -6.33 7.15 31.81
N ARG A 58 -6.48 6.19 30.90
CA ARG A 58 -5.48 5.39 30.21
C ARG A 58 -4.98 6.01 28.91
N LEU A 59 -5.65 7.02 28.33
CA LEU A 59 -5.27 7.60 27.03
C LEU A 59 -3.89 8.27 27.01
N GLY A 60 -3.52 8.98 28.08
CA GLY A 60 -2.17 9.55 28.21
C GLY A 60 -1.10 8.46 28.29
N GLN A 61 -1.35 7.44 29.12
CA GLN A 61 -0.46 6.29 29.27
C GLN A 61 -0.42 5.40 28.01
N PHE A 62 -1.51 5.25 27.26
CA PHE A 62 -1.55 4.49 26.01
C PHE A 62 -0.77 5.17 24.88
N SER A 63 -0.83 6.50 24.80
CA SER A 63 -0.04 7.26 23.84
C SER A 63 1.45 7.08 24.10
N GLU A 64 1.89 7.21 25.35
CA GLU A 64 3.28 6.96 25.74
C GLU A 64 3.69 5.48 25.60
N GLN A 65 2.81 4.55 25.96
CA GLN A 65 3.13 3.12 26.02
C GLN A 65 3.04 2.40 24.68
N TYR A 66 2.23 2.90 23.74
CA TYR A 66 2.03 2.26 22.44
C TYR A 66 2.33 3.20 21.26
N LEU A 67 1.84 4.44 21.24
CA LEU A 67 2.02 5.31 20.07
C LEU A 67 3.47 5.78 19.91
N VAL A 68 4.14 6.16 21.00
CA VAL A 68 5.57 6.54 20.97
C VAL A 68 6.45 5.39 20.47
N PRO A 69 6.46 4.17 21.07
CA PRO A 69 7.33 3.10 20.61
C PRO A 69 6.97 2.55 19.22
N ILE A 70 5.68 2.57 18.83
CA ILE A 70 5.27 2.19 17.48
C ILE A 70 5.78 3.22 16.47
N SER A 71 5.67 4.52 16.77
CA SER A 71 6.18 5.57 15.89
C SER A 71 7.70 5.52 15.75
N GLU A 72 8.43 5.22 16.84
CA GLU A 72 9.89 5.06 16.80
C GLU A 72 10.30 3.80 16.02
N SER A 73 9.56 2.71 16.14
CA SER A 73 9.79 1.49 15.37
C SER A 73 9.52 1.70 13.87
N MET A 74 8.43 2.40 13.54
CA MET A 74 8.12 2.79 12.16
C MET A 74 9.17 3.75 11.61
N TRP A 75 9.66 4.69 12.42
CA TRP A 75 10.75 5.61 12.06
C TRP A 75 12.05 4.85 11.78
N ARG A 76 12.43 3.91 12.64
CA ARG A 76 13.62 3.07 12.43
C ARG A 76 13.52 2.23 11.17
N LEU A 77 12.35 1.63 10.91
CA LEU A 77 12.07 0.91 9.68
C LEU A 77 12.17 1.83 8.45
N PHE A 78 11.65 3.05 8.55
CA PHE A 78 11.75 4.05 7.50
C PHE A 78 13.20 4.47 7.22
N THR A 79 13.98 4.80 8.26
CA THR A 79 15.41 5.15 8.12
C THR A 79 16.26 3.98 7.63
N TRP A 80 15.87 2.74 7.93
CA TRP A 80 16.53 1.55 7.41
C TRP A 80 16.21 1.31 5.93
N LEU A 81 14.96 1.57 5.53
CA LEU A 81 14.50 1.41 4.14
C LEU A 81 15.00 2.54 3.22
N VAL A 82 15.21 3.74 3.77
CA VAL A 82 15.79 4.89 3.07
C VAL A 82 17.09 5.29 3.77
N PRO A 83 18.21 4.60 3.49
CA PRO A 83 19.49 4.96 4.09
C PRO A 83 20.02 6.23 3.39
N GLY A 84 20.07 7.35 4.10
CA GLY A 84 20.61 8.61 3.56
C GLY A 84 20.09 9.94 4.12
N LEU A 85 19.33 9.93 5.23
CA LEU A 85 19.04 11.13 6.02
C LEU A 85 20.02 11.26 7.19
#